data_AF-A0A953WKV2-F1
#
_entry.id   AF-A0A953WKV2-F1
#
_cell.length_a   1.000
_cell.length_b   1.000
_cell.length_c   1.000
_cell.angle_alpha   90.00
_cell.angle_beta   90.00
_cell.angle_gamma   90.00
#
_symmetry.space_group_name_H-M   'P 1'
#
loop_
_entity.id
_entity.type
_entity.pdbx_description
1 polymer ?
#
loop_
_entity_poly.entity_id
_entity_poly.type
_entity_poly.pdbx_seq_one_letter_code
_entity_poly.pdbx_strand_id
1 'polypeptide(L)'
;GLAIGGIDFSELVVTLKPATEDAAAVTINYGNFINAVIAFLIVAWALFMVIKGMNKARESFEKKEEAAAAAPAVPPADVQLLTEIRDLLKTGR
;
A
#
# COMPACT_ATOMS: atom_id res chain seq x y z
N GLY A 1 21.28 -8.17 -10.41
CA GLY A 1 20.02 -7.41 -10.44
C GLY A 1 20.31 -5.99 -10.00
N LEU A 2 19.97 -5.01 -10.84
CA LEU A 2 20.51 -3.64 -10.83
C LEU A 2 20.09 -2.75 -9.63
N ALA A 3 19.11 -3.16 -8.82
CA ALA A 3 18.52 -2.30 -7.79
C ALA A 3 19.34 -2.16 -6.49
N ILE A 4 20.36 -2.99 -6.25
CA ILE A 4 21.15 -3.02 -5.00
C ILE A 4 22.64 -2.68 -5.18
N GLY A 5 23.00 -2.03 -6.30
CA GLY A 5 24.31 -1.39 -6.44
C GLY A 5 25.54 -2.29 -6.26
N GLY A 6 25.40 -3.61 -6.44
CA GLY A 6 26.52 -4.55 -6.32
C GLY A 6 27.00 -4.82 -4.89
N ILE A 7 26.21 -4.48 -3.86
CA ILE A 7 26.57 -4.80 -2.47
C ILE A 7 26.19 -6.27 -2.20
N ASP A 8 27.19 -7.15 -2.21
CA ASP A 8 27.01 -8.56 -1.87
C ASP A 8 27.57 -8.83 -0.47
N PHE A 9 26.67 -9.01 0.50
CA PHE A 9 27.07 -9.36 1.86
C PHE A 9 27.43 -10.84 2.02
N SER A 10 27.26 -11.68 0.99
CA SER A 10 27.52 -13.13 1.05
C SER A 10 28.98 -13.48 1.37
N GLU A 11 29.91 -12.56 1.09
CA GLU A 11 31.34 -12.72 1.37
C GLU A 11 31.71 -12.49 2.85
N LEU A 12 30.75 -12.05 3.69
CA LEU A 12 30.96 -11.91 5.12
C LEU A 12 30.95 -13.28 5.80
N VAL A 13 32.17 -13.73 6.10
CA VAL A 13 32.44 -15.03 6.70
C VAL A 13 33.32 -14.84 7.93
N VAL A 14 32.94 -15.44 9.05
CA VAL A 14 33.79 -15.53 10.24
C VAL A 14 34.36 -16.94 10.28
N THR A 15 35.67 -17.04 10.11
CA THR A 15 36.42 -18.29 10.21
C THR A 15 36.74 -18.57 11.68
N LEU A 16 36.08 -19.56 12.27
CA LEU A 16 36.28 -19.97 13.66
C LEU A 16 37.53 -20.84 13.83
N LYS A 17 37.85 -21.64 12.80
CA LYS A 17 39.06 -22.45 12.76
C LYS A 17 39.62 -22.44 11.33
N PRO A 18 40.89 -22.05 11.13
CA PRO A 18 41.51 -22.09 9.80
C PRO A 18 41.60 -23.54 9.32
N ALA A 19 41.56 -23.72 7.99
CA ALA A 19 41.74 -25.03 7.39
C ALA A 19 43.14 -25.58 7.75
N THR A 20 43.21 -26.87 8.04
CA THR A 20 44.45 -27.63 8.23
C THR A 20 44.55 -28.68 7.11
N GLU A 21 45.72 -29.28 6.89
CA GLU A 21 45.90 -30.27 5.81
C GLU A 21 44.90 -31.45 5.87
N ASP A 22 44.42 -31.80 7.07
CA ASP A 22 43.46 -32.88 7.29
C ASP A 22 42.00 -32.43 7.48
N ALA A 23 41.69 -31.12 7.48
CA ALA A 23 40.34 -30.64 7.78
C ALA A 23 40.00 -29.28 7.15
N ALA A 24 38.78 -29.18 6.60
CA ALA A 24 38.24 -27.95 6.06
C ALA A 24 38.07 -26.86 7.14
N ALA A 25 38.15 -25.59 6.72
CA ALA A 25 37.92 -24.45 7.60
C ALA A 25 36.47 -24.48 8.14
N VAL A 26 36.33 -24.24 9.44
CA VAL A 26 35.01 -24.07 10.05
C VAL A 26 34.65 -22.59 9.96
N THR A 27 33.73 -22.27 9.08
CA THR A 27 33.31 -20.91 8.77
C THR A 27 31.83 -20.70 9.06
N ILE A 28 31.48 -19.57 9.65
CA ILE A 28 30.10 -19.10 9.75
C ILE A 28 29.88 -18.06 8.63
N ASN A 29 29.07 -18.43 7.64
CA ASN A 29 28.68 -17.58 6.51
C ASN A 29 27.42 -16.76 6.87
N TYR A 30 27.55 -15.81 7.80
CA TYR A 30 26.43 -14.96 8.25
C TYR A 30 26.06 -13.90 7.21
N GLY A 31 26.91 -13.67 6.22
CA GLY A 31 26.64 -12.82 5.07
C GLY A 31 25.32 -13.12 4.37
N ASN A 32 25.07 -14.40 4.08
CA ASN A 32 23.81 -14.85 3.46
C ASN A 32 22.58 -14.58 4.34
N PHE A 33 22.73 -14.69 5.66
CA PHE A 33 21.67 -14.40 6.60
C PHE A 33 21.32 -12.90 6.58
N ILE A 34 22.32 -12.02 6.61
CA ILE A 34 22.11 -10.57 6.49
C ILE A 34 21.46 -10.21 5.16
N ASN A 35 21.91 -10.80 4.05
CA ASN A 35 21.28 -10.64 2.73
C ASN A 35 19.79 -11.02 2.76
N ALA A 36 19.46 -12.19 3.33
CA ALA A 36 18.08 -12.64 3.46
C ALA A 36 17.22 -11.69 4.32
N VAL A 37 17.76 -11.19 5.43
CA VAL A 37 17.08 -10.21 6.30
C VAL A 37 16.82 -8.90 5.56
N ILE A 38 17.82 -8.36 4.85
CA ILE A 38 17.66 -7.13 4.06
C ILE A 38 16.62 -7.34 2.95
N ALA A 39 16.68 -8.44 2.22
CA ALA A 39 15.72 -8.76 1.17
C ALA A 39 14.29 -8.86 1.73
N PHE A 40 14.11 -9.53 2.87
CA PHE A 40 12.82 -9.63 3.55
C PHE A 40 12.29 -8.25 3.96
N LEU A 41 13.13 -7.39 4.54
CA LEU A 41 12.75 -6.03 4.92
C LEU A 41 12.34 -5.17 3.72
N ILE A 42 13.08 -5.25 2.60
CA ILE A 42 12.73 -4.53 1.36
C ILE A 42 11.37 -4.99 0.84
N VAL A 43 11.16 -6.30 0.74
CA VAL A 43 9.89 -6.86 0.25
C VAL A 43 8.73 -6.50 1.18
N ALA A 44 8.91 -6.63 2.50
CA ALA A 44 7.90 -6.24 3.49
C ALA A 44 7.56 -4.74 3.39
N TRP A 45 8.56 -3.88 3.23
CA TRP A 45 8.37 -2.44 3.08
C TRP A 45 7.69 -2.07 1.76
N ALA A 46 8.06 -2.71 0.65
CA ALA A 46 7.39 -2.55 -0.63
C ALA A 46 5.93 -2.98 -0.56
N LEU A 47 5.64 -4.14 0.05
CA LEU A 47 4.28 -4.64 0.23
C LEU A 47 3.46 -3.70 1.12
N PHE A 48 4.06 -3.16 2.18
CA PHE A 48 3.44 -2.15 3.04
C PHE A 48 3.06 -0.88 2.26
N MET A 49 3.95 -0.38 1.40
CA MET A 49 3.66 0.76 0.53
C MET A 49 2.50 0.48 -0.43
N VAL A 50 2.48 -0.71 -1.06
CA VAL A 50 1.40 -1.12 -1.96
C VAL A 50 0.07 -1.18 -1.22
N ILE A 51 0.01 -1.87 -0.07
CA ILE A 51 -1.21 -1.98 0.74
C ILE A 51 -1.68 -0.60 1.22
N LYS A 52 -0.76 0.25 1.68
CA LYS A 52 -1.07 1.63 2.10
C LYS A 52 -1.58 2.47 0.93
N GLY A 53 -0.99 2.32 -0.26
CA GLY A 53 -1.44 2.97 -1.48
C GLY A 53 -2.86 2.56 -1.88
N MET A 54 -3.13 1.25 -1.87
CA MET A 54 -4.45 0.70 -2.16
C MET A 54 -5.50 1.20 -1.16
N ASN A 55 -5.20 1.16 0.14
CA ASN A 55 -6.12 1.64 1.18
C ASN A 55 -6.40 3.14 1.03
N LYS A 56 -5.37 3.97 0.74
CA LYS A 56 -5.55 5.41 0.52
C LYS A 56 -6.36 5.72 -0.74
N ALA A 57 -6.18 4.94 -1.81
CA ALA A 57 -6.97 5.07 -3.02
C ALA A 57 -8.44 4.75 -2.72
N ARG A 58 -8.71 3.64 -2.02
CA ARG A 58 -10.05 3.22 -1.63
C ARG A 58 -10.77 4.26 -0.76
N GLU A 59 -10.10 4.78 0.27
CA GLU A 59 -10.66 5.86 1.11
C GLU A 59 -10.98 7.13 0.30
N SER A 60 -10.23 7.42 -0.76
CA SER A 60 -10.46 8.60 -1.61
C SER A 60 -11.68 8.44 -2.53
N PHE A 61 -12.07 7.20 -2.84
CA PHE A 61 -13.31 6.91 -3.58
C PHE A 61 -14.51 6.86 -2.64
N GLU A 62 -14.40 6.19 -1.49
CA GLU A 62 -15.48 6.09 -0.49
C GLU A 62 -15.84 7.48 0.09
N LYS A 63 -14.87 8.35 0.38
CA LYS A 63 -15.15 9.73 0.82
C LYS A 63 -15.81 10.61 -0.26
N LYS A 64 -15.54 10.34 -1.54
CA LYS A 64 -16.23 11.03 -2.65
C LYS A 64 -17.68 10.57 -2.78
N GLU A 65 -17.94 9.30 -2.50
CA GLU A 65 -19.29 8.73 -2.51
C GLU A 65 -20.11 9.25 -1.32
N GLU A 66 -19.52 9.37 -0.13
CA GLU A 66 -20.16 10.01 1.03
C GLU A 66 -20.41 11.52 0.82
N ALA A 67 -19.48 12.23 0.18
CA ALA A 67 -19.69 13.64 -0.17
C ALA A 67 -20.77 13.83 -1.26
N ALA A 68 -20.89 12.88 -2.19
CA ALA A 68 -21.96 12.86 -3.19
C ALA A 68 -23.32 12.49 -2.57
N ALA A 69 -23.34 11.64 -1.54
CA ALA A 69 -24.53 11.31 -0.77
C ALA A 69 -24.95 12.42 0.21
N ALA A 70 -24.00 13.24 0.68
CA ALA A 70 -24.25 14.40 1.54
C ALA A 70 -24.64 15.67 0.76
N ALA A 71 -24.46 15.70 -0.56
CA ALA A 71 -25.13 16.70 -1.39
C ALA A 71 -26.63 16.41 -1.32
N PRO A 72 -27.48 17.38 -0.96
CA PRO A 72 -28.93 17.16 -0.93
C PRO A 72 -29.34 16.64 -2.30
N ALA A 73 -29.81 15.38 -2.33
CA ALA A 73 -30.26 14.73 -3.55
C ALA A 73 -31.21 15.71 -4.24
N VAL A 74 -30.87 16.13 -5.46
CA VAL A 74 -31.74 17.02 -6.23
C VAL A 74 -33.11 16.35 -6.23
N PRO A 75 -34.15 17.00 -5.66
CA PRO A 75 -35.44 16.35 -5.51
C PRO A 75 -35.88 15.83 -6.88
N PRO A 76 -36.44 14.62 -6.97
CA PRO A 76 -36.84 14.03 -8.24
C PRO A 76 -37.71 15.02 -9.03
N ALA A 77 -37.63 14.97 -10.36
CA ALA A 77 -38.34 15.91 -11.22
C ALA A 77 -39.84 16.02 -10.86
N ASP A 78 -40.46 14.90 -10.49
CA ASP A 78 -41.85 14.84 -10.04
C ASP A 78 -42.09 15.69 -8.78
N VAL A 79 -41.18 15.69 -7.80
CA VAL A 79 -41.29 16.48 -6.58
C VAL A 79 -41.14 17.98 -6.88
N GLN A 80 -40.29 18.34 -7.85
CA GLN A 80 -40.17 19.73 -8.31
C GLN A 80 -41.45 20.18 -9.01
N LEU A 81 -41.97 19.39 -9.95
CA LEU A 81 -43.22 19.66 -10.65
C LEU A 81 -44.40 19.79 -9.67
N LEU A 82 -44.49 18.91 -8.68
CA LEU A 82 -45.53 18.99 -7.64
C LEU A 82 -45.40 20.25 -6.76
N THR A 83 -44.18 20.71 -6.52
CA THR A 83 -43.92 21.96 -5.78
C THR A 83 -44.36 23.18 -6.59
N GLU A 84 -44.00 23.21 -7.88
CA GLU A 84 -44.42 24.25 -8.82
C GLU A 84 -45.95 24.29 -8.98
N ILE A 85 -46.59 23.13 -9.15
CA ILE A 85 -48.07 23.03 -9.25
C ILE A 85 -48.74 23.55 -7.97
N ARG A 86 -48.22 23.21 -6.78
CA ARG A 86 -48.75 23.73 -5.51
C ARG A 86 -48.67 25.26 -5.45
N ASP A 87 -47.56 25.82 -5.88
CA ASP A 87 -47.35 27.27 -5.83
C ASP A 87 -48.20 28.01 -6.87
N LEU A 88 -48.42 27.42 -8.05
CA LEU A 88 -49.37 27.89 -9.05
C LEU A 88 -50.81 27.86 -8.53
N LEU A 89 -51.22 26.80 -7.83
CA LEU A 89 -52.57 26.70 -7.22
C LEU A 89 -52.75 27.64 -6.04
N LYS A 90 -51.69 27.94 -5.29
CA LYS A 90 -51.71 28.89 -4.17
C LYS A 90 -51.79 30.34 -4.65
N THR A 91 -51.20 30.62 -5.80
CA THR A 91 -51.17 31.96 -6.41
C THR A 91 -52.39 32.21 -7.30
N GLY A 92 -52.94 31.17 -7.92
CA GLY A 92 -54.11 31.23 -8.82
C GLY A 92 -55.45 31.25 -8.09
N ARG A 93 -55.74 32.32 -7.35
CA ARG A 93 -57.09 32.71 -6.95
C ARG A 93 -57.49 34.01 -7.62
#